data_AF-A0A537YY82-F1
#
_entry.id   AF-A0A537YY82-F1
#
_cell.length_a   1.000
_cell.length_b   1.000
_cell.length_c   1.000
_cell.angle_alpha   90.00
_cell.angle_beta   90.00
_cell.angle_gamma   90.00
#
_symmetry.space_group_name_H-M   'P 1'
#
loop_
_entity.id
_entity.type
_entity.pdbx_description
1 polymer ?
#
loop_
_entity_poly.entity_id
_entity_poly.type
_entity_poly.pdbx_seq_one_letter_code
_entity_poly.pdbx_strand_id
1 'polypeptide(L)'
;MVERVSRRRLPPFERFLEENRATVFRYLTVAVGSIDADDVFQETFLAALRAYPRCTEADRLDRWILRIASRKAIDHHRGAARRPIPVAHILGFSVADAASLMGCTEEAVRASAYQGLRTLKEQELKERATWTND
;
A
#
# COMPACT_ATOMS: atom_id res chain seq x y z
N MET A 1 -4.38 -37.12 7.73
CA MET A 1 -4.72 -36.20 8.83
C MET A 1 -4.77 -34.80 8.23
N VAL A 2 -5.95 -34.34 7.79
CA VAL A 2 -6.09 -33.03 7.13
C VAL A 2 -6.26 -31.98 8.22
N GLU A 3 -5.24 -31.15 8.40
CA GLU A 3 -5.28 -29.99 9.29
C GLU A 3 -6.38 -29.06 8.78
N ARG A 4 -7.55 -29.09 9.44
CA ARG A 4 -8.62 -28.13 9.17
C ARG A 4 -8.06 -26.76 9.56
N VAL A 5 -7.66 -25.98 8.56
CA VAL A 5 -7.36 -24.55 8.71
C VAL A 5 -8.57 -23.93 9.39
N SER A 6 -8.43 -23.66 10.69
CA SER A 6 -9.46 -22.99 11.47
C SER A 6 -9.70 -21.65 10.80
N ARG A 7 -10.86 -21.48 10.14
CA ARG A 7 -11.27 -20.18 9.62
C ARG A 7 -11.41 -19.27 10.83
N ARG A 8 -10.37 -18.49 11.13
CA ARG A 8 -10.44 -17.46 12.17
C ARG A 8 -11.64 -16.57 11.85
N ARG A 9 -12.45 -16.29 12.86
CA ARG A 9 -13.51 -15.29 12.74
C ARG A 9 -12.84 -13.93 12.57
N LEU A 10 -13.37 -13.09 11.68
CA LEU A 10 -12.89 -11.73 11.51
C LEU A 10 -12.97 -10.98 12.86
N PRO A 11 -11.91 -10.27 13.29
CA PRO A 11 -11.99 -9.41 14.46
C PRO A 11 -12.95 -8.23 14.21
N PRO A 12 -13.33 -7.45 15.24
CA PRO A 12 -13.98 -6.16 15.02
C PRO A 12 -13.16 -5.28 14.07
N PHE A 13 -13.83 -4.53 13.19
CA PHE A 13 -13.15 -3.72 12.18
C PHE A 13 -12.22 -2.67 12.81
N GLU A 14 -12.63 -2.07 13.94
CA GLU A 14 -11.80 -1.09 14.66
C GLU A 14 -10.44 -1.68 15.06
N ARG A 15 -10.42 -2.91 15.61
CA ARG A 15 -9.17 -3.60 15.96
C ARG A 15 -8.31 -3.83 14.72
N PHE A 16 -8.92 -4.32 13.64
CA PHE A 16 -8.21 -4.53 12.38
C PHE A 16 -7.63 -3.21 11.82
N LEU A 17 -8.38 -2.11 11.91
CA LEU A 17 -7.92 -0.79 11.51
C LEU A 17 -6.73 -0.34 12.36
N GLU A 18 -6.84 -0.43 13.69
CA GLU A 18 -5.77 -0.05 14.61
C GLU A 18 -4.48 -0.83 14.37
N GLU A 19 -4.59 -2.14 14.15
CA GLU A 19 -3.44 -3.01 13.87
C GLU A 19 -2.75 -2.69 12.53
N ASN A 20 -3.49 -2.20 11.53
CA ASN A 20 -2.97 -2.04 10.17
C ASN A 20 -2.73 -0.60 9.73
N ARG A 21 -3.30 0.40 10.42
CA ARG A 21 -3.25 1.82 10.00
C ARG A 21 -1.84 2.31 9.71
N ALA A 22 -0.89 2.03 10.59
CA ALA A 22 0.47 2.54 10.46
C ALA A 22 1.20 1.90 9.27
N THR A 23 0.99 0.61 9.04
CA THR A 23 1.60 -0.13 7.93
C THR A 23 1.02 0.31 6.59
N VAL A 24 -0.31 0.44 6.50
CA VAL A 24 -1.00 0.92 5.29
C VAL A 24 -0.61 2.36 4.99
N PHE A 25 -0.55 3.22 6.00
CA PHE A 25 -0.17 4.62 5.80
C PHE A 25 1.27 4.74 5.28
N ARG A 26 2.25 4.07 5.91
CA ARG A 26 3.64 4.05 5.40
C ARG A 26 3.73 3.51 3.99
N TYR A 27 2.97 2.45 3.68
CA TYR A 27 2.90 1.92 2.31
C TYR A 27 2.41 3.00 1.34
N LEU A 28 1.32 3.68 1.66
CA LEU A 28 0.75 4.71 0.79
C LEU A 28 1.64 5.95 0.67
N THR A 29 2.32 6.39 1.73
CA THR A 29 3.31 7.47 1.66
C THR A 29 4.37 7.20 0.61
N VAL A 30 4.88 5.96 0.54
CA VAL A 30 5.84 5.59 -0.51
C VAL A 30 5.13 5.35 -1.85
N ALA A 31 3.92 4.79 -1.86
CA ALA A 31 3.18 4.39 -3.06
C ALA A 31 2.54 5.55 -3.85
N VAL A 32 2.21 6.66 -3.20
CA VAL A 32 1.57 7.82 -3.85
C VAL A 32 2.23 9.15 -3.49
N GLY A 33 3.18 9.16 -2.55
CA GLY A 33 3.79 10.38 -2.01
C GLY A 33 3.05 10.91 -0.79
N SER A 34 3.73 11.67 0.05
CA SER A 34 3.18 12.16 1.34
C SER A 34 1.96 13.06 1.19
N ILE A 35 1.86 13.82 0.10
CA ILE A 35 0.75 14.75 -0.15
C ILE A 35 -0.56 14.00 -0.40
N ASP A 36 -0.51 12.93 -1.18
CA ASP A 36 -1.70 12.21 -1.62
C ASP A 36 -2.05 11.02 -0.70
N ALA A 37 -1.15 10.67 0.25
CA ALA A 37 -1.26 9.47 1.06
C ALA A 37 -2.50 9.46 1.97
N ASP A 38 -2.89 10.60 2.54
CA ASP A 38 -4.05 10.72 3.43
C ASP A 38 -5.35 10.39 2.69
N ASP A 39 -5.55 10.95 1.49
CA ASP A 39 -6.75 10.71 0.69
C ASP A 39 -6.86 9.24 0.29
N VAL A 40 -5.77 8.66 -0.23
CA VAL A 40 -5.73 7.26 -0.64
C VAL A 40 -5.87 6.33 0.57
N PHE A 41 -5.40 6.73 1.75
CA PHE A 41 -5.57 5.99 3.00
C PHE A 41 -7.04 5.93 3.41
N GLN A 42 -7.75 7.06 3.38
CA GLN A 42 -9.18 7.12 3.68
C GLN A 42 -9.97 6.24 2.71
N GLU A 43 -9.71 6.35 1.41
CA GLU A 43 -10.34 5.51 0.40
C GLU A 43 -10.09 4.01 0.61
N THR A 44 -8.87 3.67 1.03
CA THR A 44 -8.47 2.28 1.31
C THR A 44 -9.30 1.70 2.46
N PHE A 45 -9.38 2.41 3.59
CA PHE A 45 -10.13 1.90 4.75
C PHE A 45 -11.65 1.95 4.55
N LEU A 46 -12.18 2.90 3.76
CA LEU A 46 -13.58 2.88 3.36
C LEU A 46 -13.91 1.68 2.45
N ALA A 47 -13.02 1.37 1.50
CA ALA A 47 -13.17 0.17 0.67
C ALA A 47 -13.05 -1.11 1.50
N ALA A 48 -12.11 -1.16 2.43
CA ALA A 48 -11.94 -2.27 3.37
C ALA A 48 -13.20 -2.47 4.21
N LEU A 49 -13.74 -1.41 4.84
CA LEU A 49 -14.95 -1.48 5.67
C LEU A 49 -16.14 -2.10 4.92
N ARG A 50 -16.35 -1.70 3.66
CA ARG A 50 -17.42 -2.23 2.80
C ARG A 50 -17.21 -3.70 2.41
N ALA A 51 -15.96 -4.11 2.21
CA ALA A 51 -15.62 -5.47 1.82
C ALA A 51 -15.49 -6.44 3.01
N TYR A 52 -15.22 -5.90 4.20
CA TYR A 52 -14.85 -6.65 5.40
C TYR A 52 -15.81 -7.78 5.76
N PRO A 53 -17.15 -7.60 5.77
CA PRO A 53 -18.09 -8.68 6.15
C PRO A 53 -18.04 -9.91 5.24
N ARG A 54 -17.49 -9.77 4.03
CA ARG A 54 -17.38 -10.83 3.02
C ARG A 54 -15.94 -11.33 2.86
N CYS A 55 -15.00 -10.88 3.69
CA CYS A 55 -13.61 -11.26 3.59
C CYS A 55 -13.43 -12.76 3.93
N THR A 56 -12.83 -13.50 3.01
CA THR A 56 -12.55 -14.94 3.15
C THR A 56 -11.13 -15.23 3.65
N GLU A 57 -10.29 -14.20 3.76
CA GLU A 57 -8.85 -14.27 4.09
C GLU A 57 -8.58 -13.85 5.54
N ALA A 58 -9.40 -14.34 6.47
CA ALA A 58 -9.32 -13.96 7.88
C ALA A 58 -7.98 -14.34 8.56
N ASP A 59 -7.22 -15.26 7.97
CA ASP A 59 -5.87 -15.67 8.40
C ASP A 59 -4.75 -14.75 7.85
N ARG A 60 -5.05 -13.87 6.89
CA ARG A 60 -4.07 -13.04 6.16
C ARG A 60 -4.57 -11.61 5.93
N LEU A 61 -5.24 -11.03 6.93
CA LEU A 61 -5.86 -9.70 6.82
C LEU A 61 -4.85 -8.58 6.53
N ASP A 62 -3.61 -8.73 7.00
CA ASP A 62 -2.46 -7.88 6.68
C ASP A 62 -2.21 -7.80 5.16
N ARG A 63 -2.19 -8.95 4.48
CA ARG A 63 -1.99 -9.02 3.03
C ARG A 63 -3.23 -8.58 2.27
N TRP A 64 -4.40 -8.88 2.79
CA TRP A 64 -5.67 -8.49 2.20
C TRP A 64 -5.80 -6.95 2.12
N ILE A 65 -5.50 -6.23 3.21
CA ILE A 65 -5.59 -4.76 3.21
C ILE A 65 -4.56 -4.10 2.30
N LEU A 66 -3.34 -4.64 2.26
CA LEU A 66 -2.30 -4.12 1.38
C LEU A 66 -2.70 -4.28 -0.09
N ARG A 67 -3.39 -5.37 -0.46
CA ARG A 67 -3.92 -5.54 -1.81
C ARG A 67 -4.98 -4.48 -2.17
N ILE A 68 -5.83 -4.10 -1.22
CA ILE A 68 -6.78 -3.00 -1.40
C ILE A 68 -6.00 -1.69 -1.57
N ALA A 69 -5.03 -1.41 -0.70
CA ALA A 69 -4.20 -0.21 -0.74
C ALA A 69 -3.43 -0.09 -2.08
N SER A 70 -2.87 -1.18 -2.59
CA SER A 70 -2.19 -1.21 -3.89
C SER A 70 -3.12 -0.87 -5.05
N ARG A 71 -4.35 -1.43 -5.06
CA ARG A 71 -5.35 -1.09 -6.09
C ARG A 71 -5.73 0.38 -6.01
N LYS A 72 -5.91 0.92 -4.80
CA LYS A 72 -6.21 2.34 -4.59
C LYS A 72 -5.08 3.26 -5.04
N ALA A 73 -3.83 2.91 -4.77
CA ALA A 73 -2.68 3.62 -5.33
C ALA A 73 -2.69 3.56 -6.87
N ILE A 74 -2.96 2.39 -7.47
CA ILE A 74 -3.08 2.25 -8.93
C ILE A 74 -4.17 3.13 -9.53
N ASP A 75 -5.35 3.11 -8.93
CA ASP A 75 -6.47 3.91 -9.40
C ASP A 75 -6.18 5.42 -9.24
N HIS A 76 -5.53 5.82 -8.14
CA HIS A 76 -5.07 7.21 -7.94
C HIS A 76 -4.15 7.66 -9.07
N HIS A 77 -3.13 6.88 -9.42
CA HIS A 77 -2.19 7.24 -10.48
C HIS A 77 -2.81 7.17 -11.88
N ARG A 78 -3.75 6.25 -12.11
CA ARG A 78 -4.54 6.19 -13.36
C ARG A 78 -5.44 7.41 -13.51
N GLY A 79 -6.11 7.83 -12.45
CA GLY A 79 -6.93 9.05 -12.42
C GLY A 79 -6.10 10.33 -12.56
N ALA A 80 -4.90 10.35 -11.98
CA ALA A 80 -3.95 11.46 -12.06
C ALA A 80 -3.20 11.55 -13.42
N ALA A 81 -3.36 10.56 -14.30
CA ALA A 81 -2.95 10.52 -15.70
C ALA A 81 -1.64 11.27 -16.05
N ARG A 82 -0.57 11.11 -15.23
CA ARG A 82 0.83 11.47 -15.57
C ARG A 82 1.91 11.15 -14.51
N ARG A 83 1.60 10.48 -13.39
CA ARG A 83 2.60 10.17 -12.34
C ARG A 83 2.75 8.66 -12.12
N PRO A 84 3.97 8.13 -12.04
CA PRO A 84 4.17 6.70 -11.75
C PRO A 84 4.00 6.41 -10.25
N ILE A 85 3.44 5.23 -9.96
CA ILE A 85 3.27 4.63 -8.62
C ILE A 85 4.62 4.31 -8.01
N PRO A 86 4.84 3.97 -6.74
CA PRO A 86 5.96 3.07 -6.38
C PRO A 86 5.54 1.86 -5.52
N VAL A 87 5.68 0.61 -6.01
CA VAL A 87 5.19 -0.57 -5.25
C VAL A 87 6.26 -1.60 -4.87
N ALA A 88 7.43 -1.63 -5.52
CA ALA A 88 8.30 -2.81 -5.48
C ALA A 88 9.08 -3.09 -4.18
N HIS A 89 9.20 -2.14 -3.24
CA HIS A 89 10.10 -2.32 -2.07
C HIS A 89 9.40 -2.26 -0.71
N ILE A 90 8.09 -2.02 -0.68
CA ILE A 90 7.43 -1.78 0.60
C ILE A 90 6.96 -3.13 1.12
N LEU A 91 7.54 -3.56 2.25
CA LEU A 91 7.18 -4.76 3.02
C LEU A 91 7.81 -6.09 2.54
N GLY A 92 8.94 -6.04 1.81
CA GLY A 92 9.75 -7.24 1.52
C GLY A 92 9.20 -8.15 0.42
N PHE A 93 8.21 -7.70 -0.34
CA PHE A 93 7.73 -8.38 -1.54
C PHE A 93 8.73 -8.20 -2.68
N SER A 94 9.01 -9.28 -3.43
CA SER A 94 9.72 -9.13 -4.70
C SER A 94 8.84 -8.40 -5.73
N VAL A 95 9.45 -7.85 -6.78
CA VAL A 95 8.71 -7.28 -7.92
C VAL A 95 7.69 -8.29 -8.48
N ALA A 96 8.07 -9.56 -8.55
CA ALA A 96 7.22 -10.65 -9.03
C ALA A 96 6.04 -10.93 -8.07
N ASP A 97 6.29 -10.94 -6.76
CA ASP A 97 5.23 -11.13 -5.76
C ASP A 97 4.25 -9.96 -5.77
N ALA A 98 4.78 -8.74 -5.89
CA ALA A 98 3.99 -7.53 -6.00
C ALA A 98 3.14 -7.54 -7.28
N ALA A 99 3.73 -7.89 -8.43
CA ALA A 99 3.04 -8.04 -9.71
C ALA A 99 1.91 -9.09 -9.63
N SER A 100 2.22 -10.25 -9.06
CA SER A 100 1.28 -11.36 -8.85
C SER A 100 0.14 -10.96 -7.91
N LEU A 101 0.45 -10.30 -6.80
CA LEU A 101 -0.52 -9.82 -5.81
C LEU A 101 -1.45 -8.75 -6.41
N MET A 102 -0.91 -7.85 -7.24
CA MET A 102 -1.63 -6.74 -7.83
C MET A 102 -2.37 -7.08 -9.13
N GLY A 103 -2.05 -8.21 -9.77
CA GLY A 103 -2.59 -8.57 -11.08
C GLY A 103 -2.10 -7.63 -12.20
N CYS A 104 -0.83 -7.20 -12.12
CA CYS A 104 -0.18 -6.35 -13.12
C CYS A 104 1.18 -6.92 -13.54
N THR A 105 1.83 -6.33 -14.55
CA THR A 105 3.15 -6.77 -15.06
C THR A 105 4.29 -6.26 -14.18
N GLU A 106 5.38 -7.02 -14.06
CA GLU A 106 6.60 -6.61 -13.34
C GLU A 106 7.17 -5.27 -13.83
N GLU A 107 7.16 -5.01 -15.14
CA GLU A 107 7.60 -3.74 -15.73
C GLU A 107 6.82 -2.54 -15.18
N ALA A 108 5.50 -2.69 -15.02
CA ALA A 108 4.65 -1.66 -14.42
C ALA A 108 4.99 -1.43 -12.94
N VAL A 109 5.37 -2.49 -12.21
CA VAL A 109 5.82 -2.42 -10.81
C VAL A 109 7.21 -1.76 -10.71
N ARG A 110 8.13 -2.03 -11.63
CA ARG A 110 9.47 -1.41 -11.70
C ARG A 110 9.40 0.06 -12.10
N ALA A 111 8.67 0.38 -13.18
CA ALA A 111 8.48 1.76 -13.65
C ALA A 111 7.87 2.65 -12.57
N SER A 112 7.05 2.04 -11.71
CA SER A 112 6.60 2.70 -10.50
C SER A 112 7.71 2.87 -9.44
N ALA A 113 8.37 1.80 -8.99
CA ALA A 113 9.40 1.85 -7.94
C ALA A 113 10.46 2.98 -8.09
N TYR A 114 10.89 3.27 -9.32
CA TYR A 114 11.90 4.31 -9.60
C TYR A 114 11.47 5.73 -9.21
N GLN A 115 10.18 6.06 -9.25
CA GLN A 115 9.72 7.42 -9.04
C GLN A 115 9.53 7.74 -7.56
N GLY A 116 9.19 6.74 -6.74
CA GLY A 116 9.14 6.88 -5.28
C GLY A 116 10.52 7.10 -4.68
N LEU A 117 11.50 6.33 -5.14
CA LEU A 117 12.90 6.52 -4.75
C LEU A 117 13.40 7.92 -5.15
N ARG A 118 12.96 8.44 -6.31
CA ARG A 118 13.30 9.79 -6.74
C ARG A 118 12.68 10.85 -5.83
N THR A 119 11.38 10.76 -5.54
CA THR A 119 10.69 11.70 -4.65
C THR A 119 11.26 11.70 -3.24
N LEU A 120 11.54 10.51 -2.67
CA LEU A 120 12.17 10.38 -1.36
C LEU A 120 13.56 11.04 -1.35
N LYS A 121 14.37 10.79 -2.39
CA LYS A 121 15.69 11.41 -2.52
C LYS A 121 15.59 12.93 -2.68
N GLU A 122 14.60 13.44 -3.40
CA GLU A 122 14.33 14.87 -3.55
C GLU A 122 13.86 15.52 -2.23
N GLN A 123 13.06 14.80 -1.43
CA GLN A 123 12.65 15.23 -0.09
C GLN A 123 13.83 15.24 0.89
N GLU A 124 14.62 14.17 0.95
CA GLU A 124 15.85 14.12 1.76
C GLU A 124 16.84 15.22 1.39
N LEU A 125 17.00 15.51 0.08
CA LEU A 125 17.85 16.61 -0.39
C LEU A 125 17.30 17.98 0.06
N LYS A 126 15.99 18.18 0.04
CA LYS A 126 15.36 19.42 0.54
C LYS A 126 15.51 19.55 2.05
N GLU A 127 15.27 18.50 2.81
CA GLU A 127 15.42 18.48 4.28
C GLU A 127 16.88 18.73 4.71
N ARG A 128 17.84 18.16 4.00
CA ARG A 128 19.27 18.44 4.22
C ARG A 128 19.64 19.87 3.83
N ALA A 129 19.14 20.36 2.71
CA ALA A 129 19.37 21.74 2.28
C ALA A 129 18.77 22.76 3.26
N THR A 130 17.64 22.46 3.91
CA THR A 130 17.05 23.29 4.96
C THR A 130 17.86 23.30 6.26
N TRP A 131 18.67 22.28 6.54
CA TRP A 131 19.54 22.19 7.73
C TRP A 131 20.95 22.73 7.52
N THR A 132 21.36 23.03 6.28
CA THR A 132 22.72 23.55 5.98
C THR A 132 22.77 25.08 5.84
N ASN A 133 21.63 25.76 5.99
CA ASN A 133 21.49 27.22 5.83
C ASN A 133 21.19 27.95 7.16
N ASP A 134 21.34 27.26 8.29
CA ASP A 134 21.31 27.79 9.66
C ASP A 134 22.70 27.56 10.30
#